data_AF-A0A0R3TSA6-F1
#
_entry.id   AF-A0A0R3TSA6-F1
#
_cell.length_a   1.000
_cell.length_b   1.000
_cell.length_c   1.000
_cell.angle_alpha   90.00
_cell.angle_beta   90.00
_cell.angle_gamma   90.00
#
_symmetry.space_group_name_H-M   'P 1'
#
loop_
_entity.id
_entity.type
_entity.pdbx_description
1 polymer ?
#
loop_
_entity_poly.entity_id
_entity_poly.type
_entity_poly.pdbx_seq_one_letter_code
_entity_poly.pdbx_strand_id
1 'polypeptide(L)'
;LRISDLGLAVEIDHHTALKGRVGTAGYMAPEVIRGERYTFSPDWFGLGCIVYEMIMGQSPFRKRRERLKREEIDRRVCEDAEVYNQRFGDTLLQKDKSKRLGCDERGALAVKAHPWFHGMNWKRLEAGLIEPPFTPDPHAVYAKDVLDIEQFSTVKGVKIEAEDINFYRKFCSGAVSIPWQQEMLETECFDDLNIFYNPDGTLVANLDENMPPSNEDSSKSQCCFPFFGFSASSSHHNSQKNNRAKYDAIANRNNAADISNDFTRSPTQTTSPASSVTGLVIADHLEGLAPHLDTKILSNDESGRALLDLAVLRSQALLSSSLDGPIGGGKIPSISNSNEHSQQ
;
A
#
# COMPACT_ATOMS: atom_id res chain seq x y z
N LEU A 1 -2.84 -5.91 -8.59
CA LEU A 1 -3.62 -6.61 -7.54
C LEU A 1 -3.04 -6.25 -6.18
N ARG A 2 -3.87 -6.23 -5.13
CA ARG A 2 -3.44 -6.10 -3.72
C ARG A 2 -4.25 -7.09 -2.89
N ILE A 3 -3.65 -7.65 -1.84
CA ILE A 3 -4.38 -8.46 -0.85
C ILE A 3 -5.21 -7.50 0.02
N SER A 4 -6.41 -7.91 0.39
CA SER A 4 -7.34 -7.13 1.22
C SER A 4 -8.00 -8.02 2.27
N ASP A 5 -8.73 -7.42 3.21
CA ASP A 5 -9.43 -8.09 4.31
C ASP A 5 -8.49 -8.92 5.22
N LEU A 6 -7.79 -8.18 6.10
CA LEU A 6 -6.86 -8.77 7.06
C LEU A 6 -7.53 -9.11 8.41
N GLY A 7 -8.86 -9.23 8.47
CA GLY A 7 -9.59 -9.49 9.72
C GLY A 7 -9.27 -10.85 10.37
N LEU A 8 -8.69 -11.78 9.62
CA LEU A 8 -8.20 -13.08 10.12
C LEU A 8 -6.66 -13.17 10.19
N ALA A 9 -5.94 -12.12 9.78
CA ALA A 9 -4.50 -12.12 9.85
C ALA A 9 -4.04 -12.12 11.32
N VAL A 10 -2.96 -12.84 11.58
CA VAL A 10 -2.36 -12.92 12.92
C VAL A 10 -0.88 -12.65 12.77
N GLU A 11 -0.36 -11.76 13.60
CA GLU A 11 1.08 -11.52 13.72
C GLU A 11 1.72 -12.68 14.48
N ILE A 12 2.81 -13.24 13.91
CA ILE A 12 3.49 -14.42 14.43
C ILE A 12 4.94 -14.05 14.73
N ASP A 13 5.36 -14.24 15.98
CA ASP A 13 6.77 -14.14 16.36
C ASP A 13 7.58 -15.30 15.75
N HIS A 14 8.85 -15.05 15.40
CA HIS A 14 9.74 -15.99 14.72
C HIS A 14 9.90 -17.38 15.38
N HIS A 15 9.47 -17.56 16.63
CA HIS A 15 9.61 -18.80 17.39
C HIS A 15 8.29 -19.51 17.71
N THR A 16 7.14 -18.94 17.35
CA THR A 16 5.85 -19.42 17.86
C THR A 16 4.95 -19.93 16.75
N ALA A 17 4.72 -21.25 16.69
CA ALA A 17 3.68 -21.80 15.83
C ALA A 17 2.31 -21.66 16.49
N LEU A 18 1.34 -21.09 15.78
CA LEU A 18 -0.02 -20.88 16.27
C LEU A 18 -0.91 -22.08 15.99
N LYS A 19 -2.06 -22.13 16.67
CA LYS A 19 -3.12 -23.11 16.44
C LYS A 19 -4.46 -22.39 16.43
N GLY A 20 -5.19 -22.52 15.33
CA GLY A 20 -6.55 -22.01 15.17
C GLY A 20 -7.22 -22.72 13.99
N ARG A 21 -8.55 -22.80 13.99
CA ARG A 21 -9.32 -23.29 12.84
C ARG A 21 -10.20 -22.16 12.33
N VAL A 22 -9.59 -21.28 11.54
CA VAL A 22 -10.22 -20.08 10.97
C VAL A 22 -9.98 -20.03 9.47
N GLY A 23 -10.94 -19.47 8.73
CA GLY A 23 -10.86 -19.29 7.29
C GLY A 23 -12.05 -19.85 6.51
N THR A 24 -12.02 -19.60 5.20
CA THR A 24 -13.11 -19.93 4.28
C THR A 24 -13.08 -21.41 3.87
N ALA A 25 -14.26 -22.04 3.79
CA ALA A 25 -14.40 -23.43 3.36
C ALA A 25 -13.77 -23.65 1.98
N GLY A 26 -12.93 -24.69 1.86
CA GLY A 26 -12.23 -25.02 0.61
C GLY A 26 -10.91 -24.26 0.40
N TYR A 27 -10.60 -23.25 1.21
CA TYR A 27 -9.32 -22.52 1.17
C TYR A 27 -8.44 -22.77 2.39
N MET A 28 -9.02 -23.26 3.50
CA MET A 28 -8.23 -23.65 4.67
C MET A 28 -7.35 -24.86 4.36
N ALA A 29 -6.07 -24.81 4.74
CA ALA A 29 -5.15 -25.91 4.54
C ALA A 29 -5.47 -27.14 5.44
N PRO A 30 -5.04 -28.36 5.06
CA PRO A 30 -5.31 -29.57 5.83
C PRO A 30 -4.85 -29.49 7.29
N GLU A 31 -3.68 -28.89 7.55
CA GLU A 31 -3.17 -28.71 8.91
C GLU A 31 -4.04 -27.78 9.77
N VAL A 32 -4.73 -26.80 9.16
CA VAL A 32 -5.69 -25.91 9.83
C VAL A 32 -6.97 -26.69 10.18
N ILE A 33 -7.46 -27.50 9.24
CA ILE A 33 -8.66 -28.33 9.43
C ILE A 33 -8.45 -29.37 10.54
N ARG A 34 -7.28 -30.01 10.56
CA ARG A 34 -6.89 -31.00 11.57
C ARG A 34 -6.53 -30.38 12.93
N GLY A 35 -6.44 -29.06 13.02
CA GLY A 35 -6.09 -28.36 14.26
C GLY A 35 -4.63 -28.60 14.68
N GLU A 36 -3.74 -28.76 13.71
CA GLU A 36 -2.29 -28.82 13.94
C GLU A 36 -1.73 -27.41 14.18
N ARG A 37 -0.48 -27.35 14.67
CA ARG A 37 0.26 -26.08 14.70
C ARG A 37 0.80 -25.74 13.32
N TYR A 38 0.79 -24.46 12.99
CA TYR A 38 1.27 -23.94 11.72
C TYR A 38 1.83 -22.52 11.86
N THR A 39 2.59 -22.11 10.85
CA THR A 39 3.10 -20.74 10.67
C THR A 39 2.52 -20.19 9.36
N PHE A 40 3.33 -20.08 8.31
CA PHE A 40 2.96 -19.51 7.00
C PHE A 40 2.47 -20.56 5.99
N SER A 41 2.50 -21.85 6.34
CA SER A 41 2.10 -22.93 5.42
C SER A 41 0.66 -22.81 4.88
N PRO A 42 -0.34 -22.29 5.63
CA PRO A 42 -1.69 -22.14 5.08
C PRO A 42 -1.78 -21.13 3.94
N ASP A 43 -0.94 -20.09 3.93
CA ASP A 43 -0.96 -19.06 2.89
C ASP A 43 -0.52 -19.63 1.54
N TRP A 44 0.49 -20.51 1.54
CA TRP A 44 0.93 -21.21 0.34
C TRP A 44 -0.14 -22.16 -0.22
N PHE A 45 -0.90 -22.82 0.67
CA PHE A 45 -2.03 -23.64 0.26
C PHE A 45 -3.15 -22.79 -0.35
N GLY A 46 -3.48 -21.66 0.30
CA GLY A 46 -4.45 -20.69 -0.21
C GLY A 46 -4.05 -20.14 -1.58
N LEU A 47 -2.77 -19.82 -1.78
CA LEU A 47 -2.24 -19.45 -3.09
C LEU A 47 -2.46 -20.55 -4.13
N GLY A 48 -2.20 -21.81 -3.77
CA GLY A 48 -2.49 -22.97 -4.62
C GLY A 48 -3.97 -23.04 -5.02
N CYS A 49 -4.90 -22.83 -4.08
CA CYS A 49 -6.34 -22.80 -4.36
C CYS A 49 -6.71 -21.66 -5.32
N ILE A 50 -6.18 -20.46 -5.11
CA ILE A 50 -6.46 -19.29 -5.95
C ILE A 50 -5.91 -19.49 -7.38
N VAL A 51 -4.67 -19.99 -7.50
CA VAL A 51 -4.07 -20.30 -8.81
C VAL A 51 -4.86 -21.35 -9.56
N TYR A 52 -5.27 -22.43 -8.87
CA TYR A 52 -6.14 -23.45 -9.46
C TYR A 52 -7.43 -22.82 -9.98
N GLU A 53 -8.09 -21.99 -9.19
CA GLU A 53 -9.38 -21.40 -9.54
C GLU A 53 -9.26 -20.38 -10.69
N MET A 54 -8.19 -19.60 -10.76
CA MET A 54 -7.92 -18.71 -11.89
C MET A 54 -7.78 -19.47 -13.21
N ILE A 55 -7.21 -20.68 -13.18
CA ILE A 55 -6.94 -21.48 -14.38
C ILE A 55 -8.13 -22.36 -14.76
N MET A 56 -8.75 -23.00 -13.78
CA MET A 56 -9.83 -23.98 -13.98
C MET A 56 -11.23 -23.34 -13.96
N GLY A 57 -11.37 -22.10 -13.49
CA GLY A 57 -12.66 -21.40 -13.36
C GLY A 57 -13.58 -21.98 -12.28
N GLN A 58 -13.06 -22.84 -11.40
CA GLN A 58 -13.76 -23.44 -10.26
C GLN A 58 -12.77 -23.81 -9.14
N SER A 59 -13.28 -23.92 -7.91
CA SER A 59 -12.50 -24.33 -6.74
C SER A 59 -12.00 -25.79 -6.86
N PRO A 60 -10.79 -26.13 -6.35
CA PRO A 60 -10.24 -27.48 -6.40
C PRO A 60 -11.08 -28.53 -5.66
N PHE A 61 -11.78 -28.13 -4.60
CA PHE A 61 -12.51 -29.06 -3.73
C PHE A 61 -14.03 -28.88 -3.78
N ARG A 62 -14.52 -27.98 -4.66
CA ARG A 62 -15.95 -27.70 -4.80
C ARG A 62 -16.31 -27.36 -6.24
N LYS A 63 -17.19 -28.15 -6.84
CA LYS A 63 -17.68 -27.92 -8.21
C LYS A 63 -18.63 -26.73 -8.27
N ARG A 64 -18.75 -26.13 -9.45
CA ARG A 64 -19.69 -25.03 -9.69
C ARG A 64 -21.13 -25.47 -9.40
N ARG A 65 -21.88 -24.64 -8.64
CA ARG A 65 -23.26 -24.91 -8.16
C ARG A 65 -23.42 -26.11 -7.22
N GLU A 66 -22.32 -26.75 -6.80
CA GLU A 66 -22.37 -27.82 -5.81
C GLU A 66 -22.63 -27.24 -4.40
N ARG A 67 -23.63 -27.79 -3.72
CA ARG A 67 -23.97 -27.48 -2.33
C ARG A 67 -23.53 -28.64 -1.45
N LEU A 68 -22.38 -28.49 -0.82
CA LEU A 68 -21.81 -29.47 0.10
C LEU A 68 -21.93 -28.98 1.54
N LYS A 69 -22.07 -29.93 2.45
CA LYS A 69 -21.87 -29.67 3.88
C LYS A 69 -20.39 -29.36 4.14
N ARG A 70 -20.13 -28.61 5.20
CA ARG A 70 -18.76 -28.18 5.52
C ARG A 70 -17.83 -29.37 5.75
N GLU A 71 -18.33 -30.42 6.37
CA GLU A 71 -17.59 -31.64 6.70
C GLU A 71 -17.11 -32.37 5.44
N GLU A 72 -17.94 -32.40 4.40
CA GLU A 72 -17.54 -33.02 3.12
C GLU A 72 -16.49 -32.18 2.42
N ILE A 73 -16.60 -30.84 2.43
CA ILE A 73 -15.55 -29.97 1.87
C ILE A 73 -14.23 -30.20 2.60
N ASP A 74 -14.27 -30.23 3.93
CA ASP A 74 -13.09 -30.45 4.76
C ASP A 74 -12.45 -31.83 4.53
N ARG A 75 -13.27 -32.88 4.34
CA ARG A 75 -12.81 -34.22 3.95
C ARG A 75 -12.09 -34.18 2.60
N ARG A 76 -12.69 -33.58 1.57
CA ARG A 76 -12.07 -33.45 0.24
C ARG A 76 -10.75 -32.69 0.28
N VAL A 77 -10.68 -31.61 1.04
CA VAL A 77 -9.43 -30.86 1.22
C VAL A 77 -8.34 -31.74 1.84
N CYS A 78 -8.69 -32.58 2.82
CA CYS A 78 -7.73 -33.43 3.53
C CYS A 78 -7.31 -34.70 2.77
N GLU A 79 -8.21 -35.28 1.96
CA GLU A 79 -8.08 -36.64 1.44
C GLU A 79 -8.04 -36.70 -0.09
N ASP A 80 -8.82 -35.87 -0.77
CA ASP A 80 -8.96 -35.97 -2.23
C ASP A 80 -7.78 -35.28 -2.92
N ALA A 81 -7.22 -35.96 -3.92
CA ALA A 81 -6.28 -35.35 -4.84
C ALA A 81 -7.02 -34.40 -5.78
N GLU A 82 -6.47 -33.21 -5.96
CA GLU A 82 -6.93 -32.26 -6.96
C GLU A 82 -6.80 -32.85 -8.38
N VAL A 83 -7.85 -32.67 -9.19
CA VAL A 83 -7.78 -33.01 -10.61
C VAL A 83 -7.20 -31.81 -11.32
N TYR A 84 -5.88 -31.82 -11.50
CA TYR A 84 -5.15 -30.77 -12.19
C TYR A 84 -4.18 -31.35 -13.22
N ASN A 85 -4.02 -30.68 -14.36
CA ASN A 85 -3.19 -31.16 -15.47
C ASN A 85 -1.87 -30.37 -15.62
N GLN A 86 -1.59 -29.43 -14.71
CA GLN A 86 -0.42 -28.56 -14.77
C GLN A 86 0.41 -28.66 -13.48
N ARG A 87 1.74 -28.70 -13.61
CA ARG A 87 2.62 -29.07 -12.49
C ARG A 87 2.73 -28.03 -11.36
N PHE A 88 2.27 -26.80 -11.53
CA PHE A 88 2.48 -25.74 -10.53
C PHE A 88 1.55 -25.85 -9.33
N GLY A 89 0.23 -25.95 -9.57
CA GLY A 89 -0.78 -26.06 -8.51
C GLY A 89 -0.55 -27.26 -7.60
N ASP A 90 -0.14 -28.38 -8.17
CA ASP A 90 0.13 -29.65 -7.47
C ASP A 90 1.23 -29.52 -6.40
N THR A 91 2.16 -28.57 -6.55
CA THR A 91 3.24 -28.35 -5.57
C THR A 91 2.81 -27.49 -4.38
N LEU A 92 1.83 -26.60 -4.58
CA LEU A 92 1.26 -25.73 -3.53
C LEU A 92 0.09 -26.41 -2.80
N LEU A 93 -0.63 -27.31 -3.46
CA LEU A 93 -1.78 -28.04 -2.90
C LEU A 93 -1.40 -29.34 -2.17
N GLN A 94 -0.11 -29.59 -1.96
CA GLN A 94 0.39 -30.71 -1.16
C GLN A 94 -0.25 -30.72 0.24
N LYS A 95 -0.84 -31.87 0.61
CA LYS A 95 -1.55 -32.00 1.90
C LYS A 95 -0.59 -32.03 3.09
N ASP A 96 0.60 -32.57 2.88
CA ASP A 96 1.71 -32.52 3.82
C ASP A 96 2.45 -31.18 3.67
N LYS A 97 2.32 -30.32 4.68
CA LYS A 97 2.95 -28.99 4.67
C LYS A 97 4.47 -29.05 4.54
N SER A 98 5.13 -30.13 4.99
CA SER A 98 6.60 -30.26 4.87
C SER A 98 7.07 -30.49 3.43
N LYS A 99 6.17 -30.96 2.56
CA LYS A 99 6.43 -31.20 1.13
C LYS A 99 5.87 -30.09 0.24
N ARG A 100 5.17 -29.12 0.83
CA ARG A 100 4.50 -28.02 0.11
C ARG A 100 5.53 -26.98 -0.31
N LEU A 101 5.45 -26.55 -1.57
CA LEU A 101 6.32 -25.50 -2.10
C LEU A 101 6.16 -24.21 -1.27
N GLY A 102 7.28 -23.59 -0.92
CA GLY A 102 7.33 -22.38 -0.09
C GLY A 102 7.34 -22.65 1.43
N CYS A 103 7.18 -23.90 1.87
CA CYS A 103 7.30 -24.26 3.29
C CYS A 103 8.72 -24.70 3.70
N ASP A 104 9.66 -24.70 2.75
CA ASP A 104 11.09 -24.90 3.04
C ASP A 104 11.77 -23.58 3.47
N GLU A 105 13.05 -23.66 3.84
CA GLU A 105 13.84 -22.49 4.28
C GLU A 105 13.96 -21.39 3.21
N ARG A 106 13.74 -21.73 1.94
CA ARG A 106 13.78 -20.76 0.83
C ARG A 106 12.49 -19.95 0.74
N GLY A 107 11.39 -20.44 1.30
CA GLY A 107 10.12 -19.72 1.35
C GLY A 107 9.67 -19.25 -0.04
N ALA A 108 9.37 -17.95 -0.15
CA ALA A 108 8.98 -17.33 -1.40
C ALA A 108 10.04 -17.48 -2.51
N LEU A 109 11.32 -17.63 -2.21
CA LEU A 109 12.37 -17.83 -3.22
C LEU A 109 12.18 -19.15 -3.98
N ALA A 110 11.78 -20.23 -3.30
CA ALA A 110 11.47 -21.50 -3.96
C ALA A 110 10.27 -21.36 -4.91
N VAL A 111 9.25 -20.61 -4.50
CA VAL A 111 8.06 -20.34 -5.32
C VAL A 111 8.43 -19.51 -6.55
N LYS A 112 9.21 -18.43 -6.36
CA LYS A 112 9.68 -17.54 -7.43
C LYS A 112 10.57 -18.25 -8.46
N ALA A 113 11.32 -19.27 -8.03
CA ALA A 113 12.19 -20.08 -8.88
C ALA A 113 11.48 -21.19 -9.66
N HIS A 114 10.18 -21.42 -9.41
CA HIS A 114 9.44 -22.50 -10.06
C HIS A 114 9.34 -22.25 -11.59
N PRO A 115 9.50 -23.28 -12.46
CA PRO A 115 9.48 -23.13 -13.92
C PRO A 115 8.21 -22.49 -14.51
N TRP A 116 7.10 -22.49 -13.76
CA TRP A 116 5.86 -21.78 -14.15
C TRP A 116 6.08 -20.27 -14.30
N PHE A 117 7.02 -19.70 -13.55
CA PHE A 117 7.41 -18.29 -13.64
C PHE A 117 8.61 -18.05 -14.58
N HIS A 118 8.90 -19.00 -15.49
CA HIS A 118 9.98 -18.83 -16.45
C HIS A 118 9.80 -17.54 -17.26
N GLY A 119 10.84 -16.69 -17.31
CA GLY A 119 10.80 -15.38 -17.96
C GLY A 119 10.29 -14.23 -17.09
N MET A 120 9.81 -14.48 -15.86
CA MET A 120 9.37 -13.43 -14.95
C MET A 120 10.55 -12.65 -14.35
N ASN A 121 10.59 -11.33 -14.54
CA ASN A 121 11.53 -10.46 -13.84
C ASN A 121 10.90 -9.94 -12.54
N TRP A 122 11.19 -10.61 -11.43
CA TRP A 122 10.63 -10.28 -10.12
C TRP A 122 10.97 -8.88 -9.63
N LYS A 123 12.15 -8.34 -9.95
CA LYS A 123 12.54 -6.99 -9.55
C LYS A 123 11.76 -5.91 -10.27
N ARG A 124 11.51 -6.10 -11.57
CA ARG A 124 10.62 -5.22 -12.33
C ARG A 124 9.16 -5.35 -11.87
N LEU A 125 8.71 -6.56 -11.51
CA LEU A 125 7.37 -6.77 -10.98
C LEU A 125 7.17 -6.05 -9.64
N GLU A 126 8.11 -6.22 -8.70
CA GLU A 126 8.10 -5.56 -7.38
C GLU A 126 8.10 -4.03 -7.49
N ALA A 127 8.80 -3.49 -8.49
CA ALA A 127 8.85 -2.06 -8.78
C ALA A 127 7.63 -1.54 -9.62
N GLY A 128 6.68 -2.41 -9.98
CA GLY A 128 5.52 -2.01 -10.79
C GLY A 128 5.85 -1.66 -12.26
N LEU A 129 6.99 -2.12 -12.78
CA LEU A 129 7.51 -1.80 -14.13
C LEU A 129 7.11 -2.83 -15.21
N ILE A 130 6.24 -3.78 -14.86
CA ILE A 130 5.68 -4.76 -15.80
C ILE A 130 4.23 -4.37 -16.05
N GLU A 131 3.88 -4.14 -17.31
CA GLU A 131 2.49 -3.87 -17.68
C GLU A 131 1.61 -5.08 -17.37
N PRO A 132 0.44 -4.88 -16.75
CA PRO A 132 -0.48 -5.96 -16.48
C PRO A 132 -1.07 -6.50 -17.80
N PRO A 133 -1.30 -7.82 -17.92
CA PRO A 133 -1.88 -8.41 -19.13
C PRO A 133 -3.37 -8.04 -19.34
N PHE A 134 -3.99 -7.44 -18.33
CA PHE A 134 -5.36 -6.93 -18.38
C PHE A 134 -5.42 -5.58 -17.68
N THR A 135 -5.93 -4.58 -18.40
CA THR A 135 -6.21 -3.25 -17.88
C THR A 135 -7.73 -3.07 -17.80
N PRO A 136 -8.29 -2.87 -16.60
CA PRO A 136 -9.73 -2.62 -16.43
C PRO A 136 -10.17 -1.37 -17.20
N ASP A 137 -11.39 -1.38 -17.73
CA ASP A 137 -12.02 -0.21 -18.36
C ASP A 137 -12.40 0.80 -17.26
N PRO A 138 -11.90 2.05 -17.29
CA PRO A 138 -12.23 3.08 -16.30
C PRO A 138 -13.73 3.46 -16.29
N HIS A 139 -14.49 3.12 -17.33
CA HIS A 139 -15.92 3.37 -17.42
C HIS A 139 -16.78 2.18 -16.95
N ALA A 140 -16.17 1.05 -16.60
CA ALA A 140 -16.88 -0.14 -16.14
C ALA A 140 -16.81 -0.31 -14.61
N VAL A 141 -17.92 -0.76 -14.02
CA VAL A 141 -17.99 -1.13 -12.60
C VAL A 141 -17.89 -2.64 -12.46
N TYR A 142 -16.78 -3.12 -11.87
CA TYR A 142 -16.51 -4.54 -11.65
C TYR A 142 -17.09 -5.06 -10.33
N ALA A 143 -18.41 -4.87 -10.13
CA ALA A 143 -19.14 -5.32 -8.95
C ALA A 143 -20.56 -5.77 -9.31
N LYS A 144 -21.25 -6.43 -8.37
CA LYS A 144 -22.69 -6.68 -8.50
C LYS A 144 -23.49 -5.39 -8.29
N ASP A 145 -24.69 -5.33 -8.88
CA ASP A 145 -25.61 -4.23 -8.65
C ASP A 145 -26.02 -4.15 -7.18
N VAL A 146 -26.22 -2.93 -6.69
CA VAL A 146 -26.60 -2.65 -5.28
C VAL A 146 -27.89 -3.38 -4.90
N LEU A 147 -28.82 -3.54 -5.85
CA LEU A 147 -30.09 -4.24 -5.65
C LEU A 147 -29.92 -5.76 -5.47
N ASP A 148 -28.80 -6.33 -5.91
CA ASP A 148 -28.47 -7.75 -5.79
C ASP A 148 -27.67 -8.07 -4.51
N ILE A 149 -27.35 -7.06 -3.71
CA ILE A 149 -26.63 -7.22 -2.45
C ILE A 149 -27.64 -7.52 -1.35
N GLU A 150 -27.51 -8.68 -0.70
CA GLU A 150 -28.38 -9.08 0.41
C GLU A 150 -28.22 -8.09 1.58
N GLN A 151 -29.35 -7.51 2.03
CA GLN A 151 -29.37 -6.62 3.19
C GLN A 151 -29.51 -7.46 4.47
N PHE A 152 -28.55 -7.32 5.39
CA PHE A 152 -28.68 -7.87 6.73
C PHE A 152 -29.73 -7.10 7.52
N SER A 153 -30.58 -7.80 8.26
CA SER A 153 -31.56 -7.20 9.17
C SER A 153 -30.88 -6.30 10.20
N THR A 154 -31.41 -5.10 10.41
CA THR A 154 -30.92 -4.20 11.46
C THR A 154 -31.03 -4.88 12.83
N VAL A 155 -29.91 -4.99 13.53
CA VAL A 155 -29.89 -5.53 14.89
C VAL A 155 -30.51 -4.49 15.84
N LYS A 156 -31.56 -4.87 16.57
CA LYS A 156 -32.24 -4.00 17.54
C LYS A 156 -31.85 -4.40 18.97
N GLY A 157 -31.85 -3.43 19.88
CA GLY A 157 -31.66 -3.68 21.32
C GLY A 157 -30.20 -3.71 21.79
N VAL A 158 -29.24 -3.39 20.92
CA VAL A 158 -27.85 -3.17 21.32
C VAL A 158 -27.72 -1.80 21.96
N LYS A 159 -27.16 -1.74 23.17
CA LYS A 159 -26.77 -0.50 23.85
C LYS A 159 -25.25 -0.42 23.83
N ILE A 160 -24.73 0.76 23.49
CA ILE A 160 -23.30 1.03 23.47
C ILE A 160 -22.88 1.43 24.88
N GLU A 161 -21.96 0.66 25.45
CA GLU A 161 -21.46 0.85 26.81
C GLU A 161 -20.10 1.57 26.81
N ALA A 162 -19.59 1.89 28.00
CA ALA A 162 -18.33 2.63 28.15
C ALA A 162 -17.12 1.86 27.56
N GLU A 163 -17.14 0.53 27.64
CA GLU A 163 -16.12 -0.36 27.08
C GLU A 163 -16.07 -0.26 25.55
N ASP A 164 -17.23 -0.17 24.89
CA ASP A 164 -17.32 0.00 23.44
C ASP A 164 -16.74 1.35 23.01
N ILE A 165 -17.05 2.42 23.75
CA ILE A 165 -16.49 3.76 23.50
C ILE A 165 -14.96 3.74 23.65
N ASN A 166 -14.44 3.03 24.64
CA ASN A 166 -13.00 2.87 24.83
C ASN A 166 -12.35 2.08 23.67
N PHE A 167 -13.02 1.06 23.15
CA PHE A 167 -12.58 0.35 21.96
C PHE A 167 -12.58 1.27 20.73
N TYR A 168 -13.65 2.03 20.48
CA TYR A 168 -13.71 2.97 19.35
C TYR A 168 -12.61 4.04 19.43
N ARG A 169 -12.28 4.54 20.62
CA ARG A 169 -11.16 5.48 20.79
C ARG A 169 -9.82 4.87 20.41
N LYS A 170 -9.60 3.59 20.70
CA LYS A 170 -8.37 2.87 20.31
C LYS A 170 -8.33 2.60 18.80
N PHE A 171 -9.48 2.29 18.20
CA PHE A 171 -9.59 2.01 16.78
C PHE A 171 -9.36 3.26 15.91
N CYS A 172 -9.89 4.41 16.33
CA CYS A 172 -9.77 5.67 15.61
C CYS A 172 -8.42 6.37 15.84
N SER A 173 -7.34 5.82 15.29
CA SER A 173 -5.98 6.39 15.41
C SER A 173 -5.73 7.64 14.56
N GLY A 174 -6.66 8.01 13.68
CA GLY A 174 -6.49 9.14 12.76
C GLY A 174 -5.65 8.79 11.54
N ALA A 175 -4.92 9.77 11.01
CA ALA A 175 -4.08 9.61 9.82
C ALA A 175 -2.88 8.68 10.10
N VAL A 176 -2.58 7.78 9.16
CA VAL A 176 -1.38 6.94 9.21
C VAL A 176 -0.26 7.66 8.46
N SER A 177 0.89 7.81 9.10
CA SER A 177 1.95 8.75 8.67
C SER A 177 2.40 8.58 7.22
N ILE A 178 2.76 7.35 6.80
CA ILE A 178 3.34 7.11 5.46
C ILE A 178 2.30 7.37 4.35
N PRO A 179 1.09 6.76 4.36
CA PRO A 179 0.09 7.06 3.32
C PRO A 179 -0.35 8.52 3.28
N TRP A 180 -0.46 9.18 4.44
CA TRP A 180 -0.87 10.59 4.49
C TRP A 180 0.20 11.53 3.91
N GLN A 181 1.47 11.29 4.22
CA GLN A 181 2.56 12.05 3.60
C GLN A 181 2.64 11.82 2.09
N GLN A 182 2.42 10.58 1.66
CA GLN A 182 2.36 10.24 0.24
C GLN A 182 1.21 10.97 -0.46
N GLU A 183 0.02 11.06 0.15
CA GLU A 183 -1.09 11.85 -0.35
C GLU A 183 -0.70 13.33 -0.52
N MET A 184 -0.07 13.95 0.48
CA MET A 184 0.39 15.34 0.40
C MET A 184 1.38 15.60 -0.74
N LEU A 185 2.22 14.62 -1.06
CA LEU A 185 3.16 14.70 -2.19
C LEU A 185 2.44 14.49 -3.52
N GLU A 186 1.56 13.47 -3.62
CA GLU A 186 0.84 13.12 -4.85
C GLU A 186 -0.16 14.19 -5.28
N THR A 187 -0.74 14.93 -4.33
CA THR A 187 -1.66 16.05 -4.61
C THR A 187 -0.96 17.40 -4.72
N GLU A 188 0.38 17.42 -4.76
CA GLU A 188 1.23 18.63 -4.85
C GLU A 188 1.08 19.62 -3.68
N CYS A 189 0.29 19.28 -2.65
CA CYS A 189 0.07 20.13 -1.48
C CYS A 189 1.36 20.40 -0.70
N PHE A 190 2.27 19.43 -0.66
CA PHE A 190 3.57 19.62 -0.04
C PHE A 190 4.38 20.70 -0.77
N ASP A 191 4.44 20.66 -2.11
CA ASP A 191 5.23 21.63 -2.88
C ASP A 191 4.63 23.03 -2.77
N ASP A 192 3.30 23.15 -2.72
CA ASP A 192 2.59 24.42 -2.54
C ASP A 192 2.82 25.04 -1.14
N LEU A 193 2.87 24.21 -0.09
CA LEU A 193 2.90 24.67 1.31
C LEU A 193 4.29 24.72 1.92
N ASN A 194 5.24 23.93 1.42
CA ASN A 194 6.57 23.78 2.01
C ASN A 194 7.54 24.91 1.57
N ILE A 195 7.13 26.16 1.84
CA ILE A 195 7.86 27.38 1.51
C ILE A 195 8.57 27.90 2.77
N PHE A 196 9.87 28.16 2.65
CA PHE A 196 10.69 28.65 3.78
C PHE A 196 10.94 30.15 3.73
N TYR A 197 10.99 30.73 2.53
CA TYR A 197 11.33 32.14 2.35
C TYR A 197 10.31 32.84 1.46
N ASN A 198 9.97 34.06 1.82
CA ASN A 198 9.22 34.98 0.98
C ASN A 198 10.07 35.42 -0.24
N PRO A 199 9.44 35.99 -1.28
CA PRO A 199 10.16 36.47 -2.47
C PRO A 199 11.25 37.52 -2.18
N ASP A 200 11.17 38.21 -1.04
CA ASP A 200 12.16 39.20 -0.60
C ASP A 200 13.35 38.59 0.18
N GLY A 201 13.39 37.26 0.34
CA GLY A 201 14.42 36.53 1.07
C GLY A 201 14.21 36.49 2.58
N THR A 202 13.13 37.07 3.10
CA THR A 202 12.77 36.97 4.52
C THR A 202 12.18 35.60 4.82
N LEU A 203 12.38 35.11 6.06
CA LEU A 203 11.79 33.86 6.52
C LEU A 203 10.26 34.01 6.61
N VAL A 204 9.51 32.97 6.23
CA VAL A 204 8.05 32.98 6.36
C VAL A 204 7.63 33.12 7.83
N ALA A 205 6.50 33.79 8.08
CA ALA A 205 6.07 34.18 9.42
C ALA A 205 5.88 32.99 10.39
N ASN A 206 5.44 31.84 9.89
CA ASN A 206 5.26 30.63 10.70
C ASN A 206 6.58 29.97 11.15
N LEU A 207 7.72 30.40 10.60
CA LEU A 207 9.06 29.96 11.01
C LEU A 207 9.85 31.06 11.74
N ASP A 208 9.36 32.30 11.80
CA ASP A 208 10.02 33.40 12.51
C ASP A 208 9.63 33.40 14.01
N GLU A 209 10.56 32.95 14.85
CA GLU A 209 10.39 32.91 16.31
C GLU A 209 10.12 34.29 16.94
N ASN A 210 10.50 35.39 16.27
CA ASN A 210 10.28 36.75 16.77
C ASN A 210 8.87 37.27 16.50
N MET A 211 8.08 36.57 15.68
CA MET A 211 6.71 36.94 15.33
C MET A 211 5.72 35.83 15.72
N PRO A 212 5.55 35.53 17.02
CA PRO A 212 4.53 34.57 17.43
C PRO A 212 3.14 35.06 17.01
N PRO A 213 2.21 34.14 16.69
CA PRO A 213 0.84 34.52 16.37
C PRO A 213 0.24 35.33 17.52
N SER A 214 -0.47 36.40 17.19
CA SER A 214 -1.23 37.15 18.19
C SER A 214 -2.21 36.22 18.91
N ASN A 215 -2.38 36.39 20.23
CA ASN A 215 -3.41 35.69 20.99
C ASN A 215 -4.79 36.07 20.44
N GLU A 216 -5.29 35.34 19.44
CA GLU A 216 -6.66 35.47 19.01
C GLU A 216 -7.56 34.92 20.13
N ASP A 217 -8.47 35.75 20.63
CA ASP A 217 -9.57 35.31 21.48
C ASP A 217 -10.26 34.12 20.80
N SER A 218 -10.30 32.99 21.49
CA SER A 218 -10.65 31.64 21.02
C SER A 218 -12.10 31.44 20.53
N SER A 219 -12.78 32.50 20.10
CA SER A 219 -14.15 32.47 19.60
C SER A 219 -14.27 32.45 18.07
N LYS A 220 -13.17 32.56 17.31
CA LYS A 220 -13.21 32.65 15.83
C LYS A 220 -12.10 31.89 15.08
N SER A 221 -11.49 30.86 15.66
CA SER A 221 -10.63 29.97 14.89
C SER A 221 -11.48 29.09 13.98
N GLN A 222 -11.77 29.58 12.78
CA GLN A 222 -12.37 28.80 11.71
C GLN A 222 -11.23 28.01 11.07
N CYS A 223 -11.01 26.80 11.56
CA CYS A 223 -10.05 25.85 11.00
C CYS A 223 -10.24 25.78 9.48
N CYS A 224 -9.17 26.04 8.71
CA CYS A 224 -9.21 26.05 7.24
C CYS A 224 -9.40 24.67 6.61
N PHE A 225 -9.62 23.63 7.42
CA PHE A 225 -10.04 22.31 6.99
C PHE A 225 -11.47 22.05 7.48
N PRO A 226 -12.48 21.99 6.59
CA PRO A 226 -13.87 21.83 6.99
C PRO A 226 -14.21 20.36 7.22
N PHE A 227 -13.43 19.64 8.03
CA PHE A 227 -13.81 18.29 8.48
C PHE A 227 -13.31 18.08 9.91
N PHE A 228 -14.25 17.76 10.80
CA PHE A 228 -14.10 17.50 12.24
C PHE A 228 -14.11 18.71 13.20
N GLY A 229 -15.32 19.17 13.52
CA GLY A 229 -15.59 19.89 14.77
C GLY A 229 -16.46 19.04 15.70
N PHE A 230 -15.86 18.28 16.61
CA PHE A 230 -16.53 17.81 17.83
C PHE A 230 -15.89 18.57 19.01
N SER A 231 -16.50 19.69 19.38
CA SER A 231 -16.15 20.36 20.64
C SER A 231 -16.86 19.63 21.79
N ALA A 232 -16.08 19.00 22.66
CA ALA A 232 -16.55 18.54 23.95
C ALA A 232 -16.50 19.72 24.93
N SER A 233 -17.65 20.21 25.37
CA SER A 233 -17.76 21.11 26.52
C SER A 233 -18.72 20.52 27.54
N SER A 234 -18.16 20.11 28.67
CA SER A 234 -18.88 19.70 29.87
C SER A 234 -19.32 20.93 30.64
N SER A 235 -20.63 21.10 30.84
CA SER A 235 -21.16 21.83 31.98
C SER A 235 -22.59 21.41 32.28
N HIS A 236 -22.80 20.88 33.49
CA HIS A 236 -24.10 20.59 34.07
C HIS A 236 -24.99 21.85 34.15
N HIS A 237 -26.23 21.76 33.67
CA HIS A 237 -27.38 22.24 34.42
C HIS A 237 -28.69 21.57 33.98
N ASN A 238 -29.46 21.19 34.99
CA ASN A 238 -30.73 20.47 34.95
C ASN A 238 -31.90 21.42 34.62
N SER A 239 -32.73 21.11 33.62
CA SER A 239 -34.18 21.41 33.63
C SER A 239 -34.91 20.77 32.44
N GLN A 240 -36.00 20.07 32.75
CA GLN A 240 -36.94 19.46 31.82
C GLN A 240 -37.66 20.49 30.94
N LYS A 241 -37.87 20.17 29.65
CA LYS A 241 -39.18 20.25 28.97
C LYS A 241 -39.14 19.71 27.53
N ASN A 242 -40.22 19.00 27.19
CA ASN A 242 -40.59 18.44 25.89
C ASN A 242 -40.36 19.38 24.68
N ASN A 243 -39.89 18.84 23.55
CA ASN A 243 -40.77 18.60 22.40
C ASN A 243 -40.08 17.88 21.22
N ARG A 244 -40.92 17.03 20.63
CA ARG A 244 -40.86 16.24 19.40
C ARG A 244 -40.61 17.10 18.15
N ALA A 245 -39.77 16.59 17.24
CA ALA A 245 -39.77 16.72 15.77
C ALA A 245 -38.44 17.18 15.14
N LYS A 246 -37.87 16.27 14.32
CA LYS A 246 -36.98 16.44 13.15
C LYS A 246 -35.81 15.46 13.18
N TYR A 247 -36.08 14.23 12.75
CA TYR A 247 -35.08 13.35 12.15
C TYR A 247 -35.63 12.94 10.80
N ASP A 248 -35.31 13.73 9.78
CA ASP A 248 -35.33 13.33 8.38
C ASP A 248 -34.21 14.12 7.68
N ALA A 249 -33.50 13.44 6.79
CA ALA A 249 -32.43 13.92 5.91
C ALA A 249 -31.01 14.01 6.48
N ILE A 250 -30.31 12.88 6.54
CA ILE A 250 -28.93 12.80 6.03
C ILE A 250 -28.84 11.52 5.18
N ALA A 251 -29.20 11.66 3.91
CA ALA A 251 -28.90 10.70 2.85
C ALA A 251 -28.27 11.48 1.69
N ASN A 252 -27.15 10.95 1.19
CA ASN A 252 -26.55 11.16 -0.12
C ASN A 252 -26.44 12.58 -0.67
N ARG A 253 -25.22 13.11 -0.69
CA ARG A 253 -24.76 14.03 -1.75
C ARG A 253 -23.31 13.72 -2.14
N ASN A 254 -23.16 12.71 -2.99
CA ASN A 254 -22.10 12.69 -4.01
C ASN A 254 -22.83 12.53 -5.35
N ASN A 255 -23.11 13.65 -6.01
CA ASN A 255 -23.48 13.70 -7.41
C ASN A 255 -22.90 15.01 -7.95
N ALA A 256 -21.78 14.90 -8.66
CA ALA A 256 -21.32 15.93 -9.57
C ALA A 256 -21.97 15.65 -10.93
N ALA A 257 -22.74 16.61 -11.42
CA ALA A 257 -23.17 16.68 -12.81
C ALA A 257 -23.17 18.16 -13.26
N ASP A 258 -22.72 18.32 -14.50
CA ASP A 258 -22.91 19.42 -15.45
C ASP A 258 -22.11 20.73 -15.33
N ILE A 259 -21.00 20.75 -16.09
CA ILE A 259 -20.78 21.53 -17.32
C ILE A 259 -21.47 22.91 -17.41
N SER A 260 -20.64 23.95 -17.55
CA SER A 260 -20.87 24.98 -18.57
C SER A 260 -19.54 25.48 -19.15
N ASN A 261 -19.50 25.55 -20.48
CA ASN A 261 -18.45 26.11 -21.31
C ASN A 261 -18.48 27.65 -21.24
N ASP A 262 -17.31 28.28 -21.25
CA ASP A 262 -16.91 29.26 -22.27
C ASP A 262 -15.57 29.89 -21.87
N PHE A 263 -14.56 29.82 -22.74
CA PHE A 263 -13.95 31.00 -23.36
C PHE A 263 -12.85 30.60 -24.34
N THR A 264 -13.09 30.99 -25.59
CA THR A 264 -12.18 30.98 -26.73
C THR A 264 -11.00 31.94 -26.56
N ARG A 265 -9.76 31.50 -26.83
CA ARG A 265 -8.77 32.31 -27.58
C ARG A 265 -7.61 31.50 -28.17
N SER A 266 -7.36 31.75 -29.45
CA SER A 266 -6.37 31.15 -30.35
C SER A 266 -4.94 31.70 -30.17
N PRO A 267 -3.92 31.12 -30.85
CA PRO A 267 -2.50 31.17 -30.49
C PRO A 267 -1.69 32.22 -31.26
N THR A 268 -0.53 32.61 -30.72
CA THR A 268 0.52 33.32 -31.47
C THR A 268 1.90 32.69 -31.23
N GLN A 269 2.51 32.27 -32.34
CA GLN A 269 3.90 31.85 -32.50
C GLN A 269 4.85 33.06 -32.50
N THR A 270 6.09 32.89 -32.00
CA THR A 270 7.32 33.54 -32.52
C THR A 270 8.54 32.88 -31.84
N THR A 271 9.26 32.00 -32.56
CA THR A 271 10.61 32.19 -33.17
C THR A 271 11.81 32.26 -32.20
N SER A 272 12.66 31.22 -32.27
CA SER A 272 14.06 31.22 -31.84
C SER A 272 14.95 32.05 -32.79
N PRO A 273 16.20 32.34 -32.39
CA PRO A 273 17.32 31.75 -33.13
C PRO A 273 18.49 31.27 -32.25
N ALA A 274 19.29 30.39 -32.84
CA ALA A 274 20.47 29.74 -32.26
C ALA A 274 21.77 30.54 -32.45
N SER A 275 22.75 30.33 -31.57
CA SER A 275 24.18 30.50 -31.89
C SER A 275 25.12 29.62 -31.03
N SER A 276 25.85 28.78 -31.76
CA SER A 276 27.06 27.96 -31.56
C SER A 276 28.10 28.27 -30.44
N VAL A 277 28.44 27.20 -29.70
CA VAL A 277 29.76 26.61 -29.35
C VAL A 277 30.90 27.48 -28.78
N THR A 278 31.31 27.22 -27.53
CA THR A 278 32.63 26.67 -27.09
C THR A 278 32.75 26.72 -25.56
N GLY A 279 33.34 25.69 -24.94
CA GLY A 279 33.82 25.76 -23.55
C GLY A 279 33.41 24.58 -22.66
N LEU A 280 34.12 23.46 -22.79
CA LEU A 280 34.10 22.38 -21.80
C LEU A 280 34.81 22.89 -20.53
N VAL A 281 34.06 23.10 -19.45
CA VAL A 281 34.63 23.18 -18.09
C VAL A 281 33.87 22.16 -17.26
N ILE A 282 34.58 21.10 -16.87
CA ILE A 282 34.12 20.13 -15.88
C ILE A 282 34.15 20.87 -14.55
N ALA A 283 32.98 21.26 -14.04
CA ALA A 283 32.80 21.75 -12.69
C ALA A 283 31.84 20.81 -11.96
N ASP A 284 32.31 20.26 -10.84
CA ASP A 284 31.51 19.51 -9.88
C ASP A 284 30.30 20.33 -9.44
N HIS A 285 29.10 19.93 -9.84
CA HIS A 285 27.85 20.54 -9.36
C HIS A 285 27.36 19.88 -8.07
N LEU A 286 28.15 20.00 -7.00
CA LEU A 286 27.72 19.69 -5.63
C LEU A 286 28.06 20.78 -4.60
N GLU A 287 28.58 21.93 -5.00
CA GLU A 287 28.64 23.09 -4.12
C GLU A 287 27.39 23.96 -4.30
N GLY A 288 26.54 24.03 -3.26
CA GLY A 288 25.53 25.09 -3.13
C GLY A 288 24.10 24.69 -2.76
N LEU A 289 23.79 23.44 -2.41
CA LEU A 289 22.46 23.07 -1.92
C LEU A 289 22.49 22.64 -0.45
N ALA A 290 21.82 23.47 0.35
CA ALA A 290 21.61 23.42 1.80
C ALA A 290 22.77 23.93 2.68
N PRO A 291 22.53 24.88 3.61
CA PRO A 291 23.50 25.19 4.65
C PRO A 291 23.71 23.95 5.55
N HIS A 292 24.85 23.88 6.22
CA HIS A 292 25.15 22.81 7.18
C HIS A 292 23.99 22.63 8.16
N LEU A 293 23.36 21.45 8.11
CA LEU A 293 22.34 21.04 9.05
C LEU A 293 22.95 21.02 10.45
N ASP A 294 22.54 21.95 11.33
CA ASP A 294 22.98 21.96 12.72
C ASP A 294 22.40 20.72 13.40
N THR A 295 23.27 19.75 13.70
CA THR A 295 22.91 18.46 14.31
C THR A 295 22.33 18.60 15.72
N LYS A 296 22.28 19.83 16.27
CA LYS A 296 21.62 20.14 17.54
C LYS A 296 20.13 20.53 17.41
N ILE A 297 19.62 20.79 16.20
CA ILE A 297 18.22 21.26 15.97
C ILE A 297 17.26 20.12 15.63
N LEU A 298 17.76 18.94 15.24
CA LEU A 298 16.93 17.75 15.13
C LEU A 298 16.65 17.19 16.52
N SER A 299 15.43 17.41 17.00
CA SER A 299 14.90 16.81 18.22
C SER A 299 15.21 15.31 18.25
N ASN A 300 15.63 14.81 19.41
CA ASN A 300 15.84 13.39 19.68
C ASN A 300 14.53 12.57 19.72
N ASP A 301 13.43 13.11 19.19
CA ASP A 301 12.15 12.42 19.11
C ASP A 301 12.07 11.55 17.84
N GLU A 302 11.11 10.61 17.82
CA GLU A 302 10.95 9.65 16.72
C GLU A 302 10.70 10.34 15.37
N SER A 303 10.11 11.53 15.38
CA SER A 303 9.85 12.36 14.21
C SER A 303 11.14 12.87 13.55
N GLY A 304 12.12 13.34 14.34
CA GLY A 304 13.42 13.77 13.83
C GLY A 304 14.24 12.62 13.24
N ARG A 305 14.14 11.42 13.84
CA ARG A 305 14.78 10.20 13.32
C ARG A 305 14.17 9.73 12.02
N ALA A 306 12.83 9.76 11.92
CA ALA A 306 12.12 9.38 10.70
C ALA A 306 12.50 10.27 9.50
N LEU A 307 12.63 11.58 9.72
CA LEU A 307 13.08 12.53 8.69
C LEU A 307 14.53 12.27 8.25
N LEU A 308 15.42 11.92 9.19
CA LEU A 308 16.80 11.56 8.89
C LEU A 308 16.88 10.26 8.07
N ASP A 309 16.10 9.24 8.43
CA ASP A 309 16.02 7.98 7.69
C ASP A 309 15.48 8.18 6.27
N LEU A 310 14.48 9.05 6.10
CA LEU A 310 13.93 9.42 4.79
C LEU A 310 14.94 10.17 3.92
N ALA A 311 15.73 11.06 4.52
CA ALA A 311 16.80 11.78 3.84
C ALA A 311 17.95 10.84 3.41
N VAL A 312 18.32 9.88 4.27
CA VAL A 312 19.34 8.85 3.97
C VAL A 312 18.88 7.92 2.85
N LEU A 313 17.62 7.45 2.90
CA LEU A 313 17.02 6.62 1.84
C LEU A 313 16.98 7.36 0.49
N ARG A 314 16.62 8.64 0.50
CA ARG A 314 16.62 9.49 -0.70
C ARG A 314 18.03 9.67 -1.27
N SER A 315 19.03 9.90 -0.43
CA SER A 315 20.44 10.01 -0.85
C SER A 315 20.96 8.71 -1.48
N GLN A 316 20.64 7.55 -0.90
CA GLN A 316 21.02 6.25 -1.45
C GLN A 316 20.32 5.91 -2.77
N ALA A 317 19.07 6.34 -2.95
CA ALA A 317 18.33 6.21 -4.20
C ALA A 317 18.92 7.10 -5.33
N LEU A 318 19.43 8.28 -4.99
CA LEU A 318 20.07 9.20 -5.93
C LEU A 318 21.49 8.72 -6.31
N LEU A 319 22.24 8.16 -5.37
CA LEU A 319 23.56 7.55 -5.64
C LEU A 319 23.45 6.28 -6.50
N SER A 320 22.39 5.48 -6.34
CA SER A 320 22.16 4.27 -7.14
C SER A 320 21.62 4.56 -8.56
N SER A 321 20.99 5.73 -8.77
CA SER A 321 20.52 6.17 -10.09
C SER A 321 21.58 6.94 -10.91
N SER A 322 22.70 7.34 -10.29
CA SER A 322 23.80 8.04 -10.96
C SER A 322 24.85 7.12 -11.60
N LEU A 323 24.69 5.79 -11.54
CA LEU A 323 25.70 4.84 -12.06
C LEU A 323 25.41 4.27 -13.46
N ASP A 324 24.30 4.62 -14.11
CA ASP A 324 24.02 4.15 -15.49
C ASP A 324 23.89 5.31 -16.49
N GLY A 325 25.04 5.79 -16.96
CA GLY A 325 25.19 6.59 -18.18
C GLY A 325 25.97 5.81 -19.25
N PRO A 326 25.70 6.01 -20.55
CA PRO A 326 26.11 5.10 -21.61
C PRO A 326 27.60 5.20 -21.94
N ILE A 327 28.32 4.08 -21.81
CA ILE A 327 29.72 3.97 -22.28
C ILE A 327 29.72 3.91 -23.81
N GLY A 328 30.13 5.03 -24.42
CA GLY A 328 30.40 5.14 -25.85
C GLY A 328 31.56 4.23 -26.29
N GLY A 329 31.39 3.62 -27.46
CA GLY A 329 32.33 2.69 -28.04
C GLY A 329 33.70 3.30 -28.37
N GLY A 330 34.75 2.59 -27.94
CA GLY A 330 36.13 2.76 -28.38
C GLY A 330 36.75 1.39 -28.66
N LYS A 331 37.33 1.23 -29.85
CA LYS A 331 37.91 0.01 -30.42
C LYS A 331 39.39 -0.16 -30.01
N ILE A 332 39.79 -1.42 -29.73
CA ILE A 332 41.11 -2.09 -30.00
C ILE A 332 42.27 -1.82 -28.99
N PRO A 333 43.25 -2.74 -28.73
CA PRO A 333 43.55 -4.09 -29.29
C PRO A 333 43.75 -5.25 -28.29
N SER A 334 43.70 -6.45 -28.88
CA SER A 334 44.26 -7.72 -28.41
C SER A 334 45.77 -7.69 -28.11
N ILE A 335 46.19 -8.31 -26.99
CA ILE A 335 47.52 -8.90 -26.83
C ILE A 335 47.40 -10.28 -26.16
N SER A 336 48.17 -11.20 -26.72
CA SER A 336 48.26 -12.65 -26.59
C SER A 336 49.13 -13.17 -25.44
N ASN A 337 48.99 -14.49 -25.19
CA ASN A 337 49.97 -15.44 -24.62
C ASN A 337 50.11 -15.46 -23.08
N SER A 338 50.27 -16.58 -22.36
CA SER A 338 50.67 -17.96 -22.72
C SER A 338 50.61 -18.87 -21.49
N ASN A 339 50.49 -20.19 -21.74
CA ASN A 339 51.08 -21.34 -21.03
C ASN A 339 50.58 -21.70 -19.62
N GLU A 340 49.95 -22.86 -19.42
CA GLU A 340 50.46 -24.26 -19.41
C GLU A 340 50.97 -24.70 -18.03
N HIS A 341 50.45 -25.86 -17.59
CA HIS A 341 51.08 -26.90 -16.75
C HIS A 341 51.37 -26.56 -15.27
N SER A 342 51.14 -27.41 -14.26
CA SER A 342 50.93 -28.86 -14.18
C SER A 342 50.40 -29.28 -12.79
N GLN A 343 49.68 -30.41 -12.76
CA GLN A 343 49.76 -31.58 -11.84
C GLN A 343 50.03 -31.31 -10.33
N GLN A 344 49.25 -31.86 -9.39
CA GLN A 344 48.99 -33.30 -9.17
C GLN A 344 47.63 -33.53 -8.51
#